data_AF-A0A7Y5NVR1-F1
#
_entry.id   AF-A0A7Y5NVR1-F1
#
_cell.length_a   1.000
_cell.length_b   1.000
_cell.length_c   1.000
_cell.angle_alpha   90.00
_cell.angle_beta   90.00
_cell.angle_gamma   90.00
#
_symmetry.space_group_name_H-M   'P 1'
#
loop_
_entity.id
_entity.type
_entity.pdbx_description
1 polymer ?
#
loop_
_entity_poly.entity_id
_entity_poly.type
_entity_poly.pdbx_seq_one_letter_code
_entity_poly.pdbx_strand_id
1 'polypeptide(L)'
;MSQWGPPPPGYGWAPQPPRKTGLTTGQKVLIGVGLFMACSVVAAVNSRRDPVQATPKARSSSTHAAAPTPTDGDGHRFINRADWEKENGPNTWPVSIAAGRLECIGPSRVFFFAEGTYYAVNGAAQSCVGTEAPNCPSSTSKLDPIWLDDPNPPAGTKPGDFKISIGNFITPGLALCEK
;
A
#
# COMPACT_ATOMS: atom_id res chain seq x y z
N MET A 1 -10.67 -42.92 31.98
CA MET A 1 -11.31 -42.86 30.66
C MET A 1 -12.65 -42.14 30.85
N SER A 2 -12.68 -40.82 30.66
CA SER A 2 -13.87 -40.01 30.93
C SER A 2 -14.65 -39.81 29.63
N GLN A 3 -15.88 -40.32 29.59
CA GLN A 3 -16.83 -40.14 28.49
C GLN A 3 -17.32 -38.69 28.43
N TRP A 4 -17.25 -38.07 27.26
CA TRP A 4 -17.95 -36.84 26.94
C TRP A 4 -19.31 -37.19 26.31
N GLY A 5 -20.39 -36.80 26.97
CA GLY A 5 -21.75 -36.87 26.41
C GLY A 5 -22.03 -35.69 25.45
N PRO A 6 -23.03 -35.82 24.56
CA PRO A 6 -23.36 -34.77 23.60
C PRO A 6 -24.00 -33.54 24.28
N PRO A 7 -23.78 -32.32 23.76
CA PRO A 7 -24.39 -31.11 24.30
C PRO A 7 -25.90 -31.03 24.01
N PRO A 8 -26.69 -30.37 24.88
CA PRO A 8 -28.12 -30.22 24.69
C PRO A 8 -28.47 -29.23 23.56
N PRO A 9 -29.55 -29.47 22.79
CA PRO A 9 -30.00 -28.57 21.76
C PRO A 9 -30.87 -27.45 22.33
N GLY A 10 -30.58 -26.20 21.95
CA GLY A 10 -31.52 -25.09 22.06
C GLY A 10 -31.00 -23.87 22.81
N TYR A 11 -30.30 -22.98 22.11
CA TYR A 11 -30.36 -21.54 22.38
C TYR A 11 -30.47 -20.81 21.04
N GLY A 12 -31.65 -20.25 20.80
CA GLY A 12 -31.97 -19.45 19.63
C GLY A 12 -31.25 -18.12 19.66
N TRP A 13 -30.66 -17.74 18.54
CA TRP A 13 -30.05 -16.44 18.33
C TRP A 13 -31.15 -15.40 18.09
N ALA A 14 -31.39 -14.54 19.08
CA ALA A 14 -32.17 -13.32 18.88
C ALA A 14 -31.25 -12.22 18.30
N PRO A 15 -31.65 -11.53 17.22
CA PRO A 15 -30.89 -10.41 16.68
C PRO A 15 -31.01 -9.18 17.58
N GLN A 16 -29.88 -8.57 17.93
CA GLN A 16 -29.82 -7.29 18.64
C GLN A 16 -30.22 -6.13 17.69
N PRO A 17 -31.01 -5.14 18.13
CA PRO A 17 -31.32 -3.96 17.32
C PRO A 17 -30.12 -2.98 17.25
N PRO A 18 -29.98 -2.22 16.14
CA PRO A 18 -28.88 -1.28 15.96
C PRO A 18 -28.97 -0.09 16.91
N ARG A 19 -27.84 0.24 17.55
CA ARG A 19 -27.67 1.49 18.31
C ARG A 19 -27.68 2.68 17.36
N LYS A 20 -28.69 3.54 17.51
CA LYS A 20 -28.74 4.89 16.93
C LYS A 20 -27.93 5.84 17.84
N THR A 21 -26.84 6.37 17.32
CA THR A 21 -26.21 7.63 17.77
C THR A 21 -26.21 8.50 16.52
N GLY A 22 -26.98 9.58 16.42
CA GLY A 22 -27.05 10.69 17.37
C GLY A 22 -26.47 11.89 16.64
N LEU A 23 -27.31 12.55 15.84
CA LEU A 23 -27.03 13.73 15.04
C LEU A 23 -27.10 14.97 15.96
N THR A 24 -26.02 15.75 16.04
CA THR A 24 -26.00 17.12 16.62
C THR A 24 -25.06 17.94 15.74
N THR A 25 -25.59 18.70 14.78
CA THR A 25 -25.98 20.11 14.91
C THR A 25 -24.86 21.00 15.47
N GLY A 26 -24.23 21.75 14.55
CA GLY A 26 -23.94 23.17 14.77
C GLY A 26 -22.50 23.56 15.09
N GLN A 27 -21.73 23.95 14.06
CA GLN A 27 -20.89 25.14 14.18
C GLN A 27 -20.64 25.78 12.80
N LYS A 28 -21.30 26.92 12.59
CA LYS A 28 -21.00 27.93 11.56
C LYS A 28 -19.80 28.77 12.04
N VAL A 29 -19.37 29.70 11.16
CA VAL A 29 -18.51 30.89 11.41
C VAL A 29 -17.02 30.59 11.08
N LEU A 30 -16.27 31.27 10.22
CA LEU A 30 -16.36 32.63 9.65
C LEU A 30 -15.61 32.70 8.30
N ILE A 31 -16.11 33.58 7.44
CA ILE A 31 -15.53 34.04 6.17
C ILE A 31 -14.29 34.91 6.47
N GLY A 32 -13.16 34.61 5.83
CA GLY A 32 -11.96 35.43 5.85
C GLY A 32 -11.53 35.81 4.44
N VAL A 33 -12.10 36.89 3.90
CA VAL A 33 -11.65 37.57 2.68
C VAL A 33 -10.46 38.45 3.08
N GLY A 34 -9.26 38.10 2.61
CA GLY A 34 -8.04 38.87 2.80
C GLY A 34 -7.48 39.32 1.45
N LEU A 35 -7.92 40.49 0.99
CA LEU A 35 -7.43 41.22 -0.18
C LEU A 35 -6.46 42.30 0.31
N PHE A 36 -5.15 42.17 0.06
CA PHE A 36 -4.17 43.26 0.16
C PHE A 36 -3.12 43.05 -0.94
N MET A 37 -3.30 43.67 -2.11
CA MET A 37 -2.83 45.01 -2.50
C MET A 37 -1.32 45.05 -2.81
N ALA A 38 -1.05 45.27 -4.09
CA ALA A 38 0.26 45.38 -4.71
C ALA A 38 0.98 46.69 -4.38
N CYS A 39 2.32 46.67 -4.45
CA CYS A 39 3.14 47.80 -4.87
C CYS A 39 4.32 47.29 -5.70
N SER A 40 4.32 47.62 -6.99
CA SER A 40 5.50 47.70 -7.86
C SER A 40 6.40 48.86 -7.37
N VAL A 41 7.70 48.99 -7.68
CA VAL A 41 8.23 49.61 -8.91
C VAL A 41 9.78 49.78 -8.74
N VAL A 42 10.56 49.18 -9.65
CA VAL A 42 11.75 49.72 -10.41
C VAL A 42 13.17 49.85 -9.80
N ALA A 43 14.06 49.05 -10.41
CA ALA A 43 15.38 49.29 -11.05
C ALA A 43 16.52 50.09 -10.38
N ALA A 44 17.76 49.57 -10.53
CA ALA A 44 18.75 50.11 -11.48
C ALA A 44 20.06 49.28 -11.50
N VAL A 45 20.70 49.30 -12.67
CA VAL A 45 21.90 48.56 -13.13
C VAL A 45 23.17 49.39 -12.97
N ASN A 46 24.31 48.79 -12.59
CA ASN A 46 25.62 48.95 -13.25
C ASN A 46 26.66 48.01 -12.60
N SER A 47 27.17 46.97 -13.28
CA SER A 47 28.17 46.95 -14.36
C SER A 47 29.58 47.36 -13.91
N ARG A 48 30.42 46.38 -13.59
CA ARG A 48 31.86 46.38 -13.88
C ARG A 48 32.27 45.01 -14.42
N ARG A 49 32.83 45.05 -15.64
CA ARG A 49 33.55 43.96 -16.33
C ARG A 49 34.89 43.74 -15.60
N ASP A 50 35.49 42.55 -15.62
CA ASP A 50 36.30 42.08 -16.75
C ASP A 50 36.57 40.55 -16.74
N PRO A 51 37.08 39.99 -17.86
CA PRO A 51 36.80 38.63 -18.32
C PRO A 51 38.00 37.67 -18.22
N VAL A 52 37.76 36.36 -18.09
CA VAL A 52 38.60 35.34 -18.75
C VAL A 52 37.74 34.13 -19.16
N GLN A 53 37.84 33.83 -20.45
CA GLN A 53 37.38 32.65 -21.20
C GLN A 53 37.48 31.29 -20.48
N ALA A 54 36.43 30.47 -20.59
CA ALA A 54 36.42 29.26 -21.43
C ALA A 54 35.07 28.51 -21.34
N THR A 55 34.30 28.52 -22.42
CA THR A 55 33.26 27.51 -22.76
C THR A 55 33.93 26.28 -23.40
N PRO A 56 33.25 25.12 -23.62
CA PRO A 56 31.84 24.77 -23.37
C PRO A 56 31.59 23.36 -22.76
N LYS A 57 30.31 23.10 -22.40
CA LYS A 57 29.46 21.97 -22.90
C LYS A 57 28.75 21.15 -21.81
N ALA A 58 27.45 20.97 -22.08
CA ALA A 58 26.53 19.93 -21.59
C ALA A 58 25.87 20.09 -20.20
N ARG A 59 24.68 20.71 -20.23
CA ARG A 59 23.39 20.14 -19.82
C ARG A 59 23.48 18.79 -19.08
N SER A 60 22.96 18.74 -17.85
CA SER A 60 22.07 17.66 -17.43
C SER A 60 21.17 18.10 -16.29
N SER A 61 19.88 18.08 -16.62
CA SER A 61 18.72 18.15 -15.76
C SER A 61 18.89 17.21 -14.56
N SER A 62 18.65 17.69 -13.35
CA SER A 62 18.49 16.83 -12.17
C SER A 62 17.13 16.13 -12.26
N THR A 63 17.05 15.13 -13.13
CA THR A 63 16.05 14.07 -13.01
C THR A 63 16.35 13.36 -11.69
N HIS A 64 15.42 13.39 -10.73
CA HIS A 64 15.37 12.39 -9.68
C HIS A 64 15.15 11.05 -10.36
N ALA A 65 16.24 10.37 -10.71
CA ALA A 65 16.22 8.99 -11.12
C ALA A 65 15.69 8.19 -9.92
N ALA A 66 14.50 7.61 -10.07
CA ALA A 66 14.06 6.52 -9.21
C ALA A 66 15.15 5.46 -9.24
N ALA A 67 15.87 5.34 -8.12
CA ALA A 67 16.86 4.30 -7.92
C ALA A 67 16.10 2.96 -7.94
N PRO A 68 16.60 1.92 -8.62
CA PRO A 68 16.05 0.59 -8.48
C PRO A 68 16.12 0.19 -7.01
N THR A 69 15.01 -0.23 -6.44
CA THR A 69 14.95 -0.66 -5.05
C THR A 69 15.93 -1.81 -4.83
N PRO A 70 16.82 -1.73 -3.82
CA PRO A 70 17.73 -2.82 -3.49
C PRO A 70 16.92 -4.10 -3.21
N THR A 71 17.22 -5.17 -3.93
CA THR A 71 16.89 -6.52 -3.48
C THR A 71 17.94 -6.87 -2.45
N ASP A 72 17.72 -6.47 -1.19
CA ASP A 72 18.58 -6.89 -0.09
C ASP A 72 18.50 -8.42 -0.01
N GLY A 73 19.65 -9.10 0.10
CA GLY A 73 19.77 -10.56 0.05
C GLY A 73 19.09 -11.31 1.20
N ASP A 74 18.22 -10.63 1.95
CA ASP A 74 17.68 -11.00 3.25
C ASP A 74 16.23 -11.51 3.13
N GLY A 75 15.88 -12.15 2.01
CA GLY A 75 14.54 -12.73 1.78
C GLY A 75 13.41 -11.70 1.65
N HIS A 76 13.74 -10.44 1.40
CA HIS A 76 12.76 -9.36 1.29
C HIS A 76 13.06 -8.36 0.17
N ARG A 77 12.03 -7.66 -0.30
CA ARG A 77 12.12 -6.60 -1.31
C ARG A 77 11.15 -5.48 -0.97
N PHE A 78 11.64 -4.25 -0.85
CA PHE A 78 10.76 -3.09 -0.76
C PHE A 78 10.09 -2.82 -2.11
N ILE A 79 8.79 -2.54 -2.09
CA ILE A 79 7.99 -2.26 -3.27
C ILE A 79 7.05 -1.09 -3.00
N ASN A 80 6.81 -0.27 -4.02
CA ASN A 80 5.85 0.82 -3.96
C ASN A 80 5.06 0.91 -5.26
N ARG A 81 3.86 1.49 -5.18
CA ARG A 81 2.93 1.62 -6.30
C ARG A 81 3.53 2.33 -7.50
N ALA A 82 4.24 3.43 -7.28
CA ALA A 82 4.74 4.26 -8.37
C ALA A 82 5.76 3.50 -9.24
N ASP A 83 6.73 2.85 -8.61
CA ASP A 83 7.73 2.05 -9.33
C ASP A 83 7.10 0.78 -9.93
N TRP A 84 6.17 0.16 -9.21
CA TRP A 84 5.45 -1.01 -9.69
C TRP A 84 4.68 -0.75 -10.98
N GLU A 85 3.87 0.31 -11.01
CA GLU A 85 3.04 0.64 -12.16
C GLU A 85 3.88 1.16 -13.34
N LYS A 86 5.05 1.73 -13.06
CA LYS A 86 6.03 2.06 -14.10
C LYS A 86 6.59 0.80 -14.79
N GLU A 87 6.79 -0.29 -14.04
CA GLU A 87 7.31 -1.56 -14.55
C GLU A 87 6.22 -2.44 -15.19
N ASN A 88 5.03 -2.48 -14.59
CA ASN A 88 3.98 -3.46 -14.92
C ASN A 88 2.79 -2.84 -15.67
N GLY A 89 2.71 -1.51 -15.74
CA GLY A 89 1.58 -0.77 -16.32
C GLY A 89 0.62 -0.23 -15.26
N PRO A 90 -0.26 0.71 -15.66
CA PRO A 90 -1.19 1.37 -14.74
C PRO A 90 -2.23 0.39 -14.18
N ASN A 91 -2.71 0.66 -12.95
CA ASN A 91 -3.75 -0.13 -12.27
C ASN A 91 -3.37 -1.59 -12.02
N THR A 92 -2.08 -1.92 -11.99
CA THR A 92 -1.59 -3.28 -11.70
C THR A 92 -1.20 -3.47 -10.24
N TRP A 93 -1.20 -2.40 -9.44
CA TRP A 93 -0.91 -2.46 -8.02
C TRP A 93 -2.15 -2.97 -7.25
N PRO A 94 -2.07 -4.14 -6.58
CA PRO A 94 -3.25 -4.86 -6.10
C PRO A 94 -3.76 -4.40 -4.73
N VAL A 95 -3.03 -3.54 -4.01
CA VAL A 95 -3.37 -3.19 -2.61
C VAL A 95 -3.59 -1.69 -2.38
N SER A 96 -4.46 -1.35 -1.44
CA SER A 96 -4.80 0.04 -1.13
C SER A 96 -3.62 0.82 -0.53
N ILE A 97 -2.72 0.14 0.18
CA ILE A 97 -1.50 0.71 0.77
C ILE A 97 -0.50 1.04 -0.36
N ALA A 98 0.15 2.20 -0.29
CA ALA A 98 0.99 2.71 -1.38
C ALA A 98 2.38 2.08 -1.47
N ALA A 99 2.91 1.54 -0.37
CA ALA A 99 4.22 0.93 -0.30
C ALA A 99 4.33 -0.05 0.86
N GLY A 100 5.30 -0.95 0.76
CA GLY A 100 5.61 -1.90 1.82
C GLY A 100 6.78 -2.79 1.42
N ARG A 101 6.86 -3.95 2.05
CA ARG A 101 7.92 -4.92 1.82
C ARG A 101 7.32 -6.28 1.51
N LEU A 102 7.72 -6.86 0.41
CA LEU A 102 7.44 -8.24 0.09
C LEU A 102 8.47 -9.11 0.81
N GLU A 103 8.02 -10.15 1.51
CA GLU A 103 8.88 -11.02 2.31
C GLU A 103 8.52 -12.48 2.04
N CYS A 104 9.53 -13.35 2.06
CA CYS A 104 9.31 -14.78 2.20
C CYS A 104 9.73 -15.25 3.59
N ILE A 105 8.79 -15.84 4.35
CA ILE A 105 9.04 -16.32 5.71
C ILE A 105 8.73 -17.81 5.81
N GLY A 106 9.76 -18.63 5.91
CA GLY A 106 9.61 -20.09 5.87
C GLY A 106 9.31 -20.61 4.46
N PRO A 107 8.77 -21.83 4.33
CA PRO A 107 8.69 -22.50 3.04
C PRO A 107 7.58 -21.92 2.18
N SER A 108 7.97 -21.10 1.19
CA SER A 108 7.08 -20.58 0.15
C SER A 108 5.90 -19.74 0.67
N ARG A 109 6.02 -19.13 1.85
CA ARG A 109 4.99 -18.24 2.39
C ARG A 109 5.35 -16.80 2.06
N VAL A 110 4.56 -16.21 1.17
CA VAL A 110 4.77 -14.83 0.72
C VAL A 110 3.89 -13.91 1.53
N PHE A 111 4.50 -12.90 2.13
CA PHE A 111 3.81 -11.86 2.87
C PHE A 111 4.10 -10.49 2.27
N PHE A 112 3.14 -9.58 2.42
CA PHE A 112 3.34 -8.16 2.23
C PHE A 112 3.30 -7.51 3.61
N PHE A 113 4.42 -6.96 4.07
CA PHE A 113 4.52 -6.22 5.31
C PHE A 113 4.32 -4.73 5.05
N ALA A 114 3.31 -4.15 5.68
CA ALA A 114 3.06 -2.72 5.64
C ALA A 114 2.36 -2.27 6.92
N GLU A 115 2.66 -1.06 7.37
CA GLU A 115 2.01 -0.44 8.53
C GLU A 115 2.02 -1.34 9.80
N GLY A 116 3.10 -2.11 9.99
CA GLY A 116 3.26 -3.01 11.14
C GLY A 116 2.51 -4.36 11.03
N THR A 117 1.81 -4.61 9.93
CA THR A 117 0.98 -5.80 9.70
C THR A 117 1.56 -6.66 8.58
N TYR A 118 1.56 -7.97 8.79
CA TYR A 118 1.87 -8.95 7.76
C TYR A 118 0.58 -9.38 7.06
N TYR A 119 0.46 -9.11 5.76
CA TYR A 119 -0.67 -9.55 4.95
C TYR A 119 -0.31 -10.82 4.18
N ALA A 120 -1.11 -11.87 4.34
CA ALA A 120 -0.88 -13.15 3.67
C ALA A 120 -1.20 -13.07 2.16
N VAL A 121 -0.16 -13.08 1.31
CA VAL A 121 -0.29 -12.86 -0.15
C VAL A 121 -0.68 -14.14 -0.89
N ASN A 122 -0.21 -15.30 -0.45
CA ASN A 122 -0.49 -16.59 -1.08
C ASN A 122 -1.16 -17.58 -0.11
N GLY A 123 -1.66 -18.70 -0.65
CA GLY A 123 -2.35 -19.73 0.14
C GLY A 123 -1.49 -20.32 1.27
N ALA A 124 -0.18 -20.45 1.07
CA ALA A 124 0.73 -20.93 2.11
C ALA A 124 0.81 -19.94 3.30
N ALA A 125 0.91 -18.64 3.02
CA ALA A 125 0.88 -17.60 4.05
C ALA A 125 -0.49 -17.49 4.74
N GLN A 126 -1.60 -17.82 4.05
CA GLN A 126 -2.93 -17.79 4.66
C GLN A 126 -3.06 -18.77 5.84
N SER A 127 -2.28 -19.86 5.86
CA SER A 127 -2.22 -20.79 7.01
C SER A 127 -1.69 -20.15 8.30
N CYS A 128 -1.07 -18.97 8.21
CA CYS A 128 -0.57 -18.21 9.36
C CYS A 128 -1.59 -17.24 9.95
N VAL A 129 -2.74 -17.03 9.31
CA VAL A 129 -3.75 -16.10 9.81
C VAL A 129 -4.39 -16.66 11.08
N GLY A 130 -4.22 -15.94 12.19
CA GLY A 130 -4.78 -16.33 13.49
C GLY A 130 -4.09 -17.53 14.14
N THR A 131 -2.85 -17.85 13.73
CA THR A 131 -2.07 -18.96 14.32
C THR A 131 -0.75 -18.45 14.90
N GLU A 132 -0.23 -19.17 15.89
CA GLU A 132 1.09 -18.93 16.50
C GLU A 132 2.12 -19.99 16.08
N ALA A 133 1.94 -20.57 14.88
CA ALA A 133 2.83 -21.61 14.40
C ALA A 133 4.25 -21.07 14.13
N PRO A 134 5.28 -21.92 14.19
CA PRO A 134 6.62 -21.54 13.75
C PRO A 134 6.59 -20.96 12.32
N ASN A 135 7.38 -19.90 12.10
CA ASN A 135 7.45 -19.17 10.84
C ASN A 135 6.11 -18.53 10.40
N CYS A 136 5.24 -18.21 11.36
CA CYS A 136 4.09 -17.36 11.17
C CYS A 136 4.31 -16.06 11.98
N PRO A 137 4.35 -14.89 11.33
CA PRO A 137 4.41 -13.63 12.05
C PRO A 137 3.18 -13.46 12.95
N SER A 138 3.37 -12.92 14.16
CA SER A 138 2.29 -12.75 15.13
C SER A 138 1.22 -11.74 14.71
N SER A 139 1.56 -10.78 13.84
CA SER A 139 0.63 -9.80 13.27
C SER A 139 0.11 -10.18 11.88
N THR A 140 -0.05 -11.48 11.61
CA THR A 140 -0.56 -11.95 10.32
C THR A 140 -2.06 -11.71 10.16
N SER A 141 -2.44 -11.00 9.10
CA SER A 141 -3.81 -10.71 8.69
C SER A 141 -4.12 -11.23 7.29
N LYS A 142 -5.41 -11.36 6.99
CA LYS A 142 -5.90 -11.62 5.62
C LYS A 142 -5.60 -10.43 4.72
N LEU A 143 -5.37 -10.69 3.43
CA LEU A 143 -5.16 -9.64 2.43
C LEU A 143 -6.46 -8.92 2.04
N ASP A 144 -7.61 -9.60 2.09
CA ASP A 144 -8.91 -9.11 1.61
C ASP A 144 -9.26 -7.66 2.01
N PRO A 145 -9.00 -7.18 3.25
CA PRO A 145 -9.33 -5.81 3.64
C PRO A 145 -8.57 -4.73 2.88
N ILE A 146 -7.39 -5.06 2.33
CA ILE A 146 -6.56 -4.13 1.56
C ILE A 146 -6.51 -4.45 0.08
N TRP A 147 -7.13 -5.56 -0.36
CA TRP A 147 -7.10 -6.01 -1.74
C TRP A 147 -8.09 -5.21 -2.59
N LEU A 148 -7.55 -4.46 -3.55
CA LEU A 148 -8.30 -3.60 -4.44
C LEU A 148 -9.12 -4.39 -5.47
N ASP A 149 -10.30 -3.85 -5.75
CA ASP A 149 -11.12 -4.27 -6.87
C ASP A 149 -10.45 -3.89 -8.19
N ASP A 150 -10.61 -4.75 -9.20
CA ASP A 150 -10.14 -4.45 -10.55
C ASP A 150 -11.00 -3.33 -11.15
N PRO A 151 -10.40 -2.21 -11.61
CA PRO A 151 -11.15 -1.16 -12.27
C PRO A 151 -11.72 -1.58 -13.64
N ASN A 152 -11.19 -2.65 -14.25
CA ASN A 152 -11.61 -3.18 -15.55
C ASN A 152 -11.96 -4.68 -15.45
N PRO A 153 -12.96 -5.06 -14.64
CA PRO A 153 -13.30 -6.47 -14.45
C PRO A 153 -13.90 -7.06 -15.74
N PRO A 154 -13.88 -8.40 -15.90
CA PRO A 154 -14.54 -9.07 -17.02
C PRO A 154 -16.00 -8.66 -17.16
N ALA A 155 -16.49 -8.60 -18.40
CA ALA A 155 -17.88 -8.23 -18.67
C ALA A 155 -18.88 -9.13 -17.92
N GLY A 156 -19.88 -8.52 -17.30
CA GLY A 156 -20.88 -9.22 -16.48
C GLY A 156 -20.51 -9.42 -15.01
N THR A 157 -19.32 -8.97 -14.58
CA THR A 157 -18.93 -8.99 -13.17
C THR A 157 -19.55 -7.80 -12.43
N LYS A 158 -19.97 -8.00 -11.17
CA LYS A 158 -20.48 -6.89 -10.35
C LYS A 158 -19.31 -6.08 -9.78
N PRO A 159 -19.51 -4.79 -9.48
CA PRO A 159 -18.53 -4.00 -8.74
C PRO A 159 -18.16 -4.69 -7.41
N GLY A 160 -16.87 -4.85 -7.15
CA GLY A 160 -16.38 -5.50 -5.93
C GLY A 160 -16.19 -7.02 -6.02
N ASP A 161 -16.71 -7.68 -7.06
CA ASP A 161 -16.63 -9.14 -7.19
C ASP A 161 -15.31 -9.60 -7.81
N PHE A 162 -14.58 -8.71 -8.51
CA PHE A 162 -13.30 -9.03 -9.14
C PHE A 162 -12.19 -8.16 -8.55
N LYS A 163 -11.12 -8.81 -8.13
CA LYS A 163 -9.94 -8.17 -7.54
C LYS A 163 -8.81 -8.07 -8.55
N ILE A 164 -7.95 -7.06 -8.42
CA ILE A 164 -6.71 -6.96 -9.20
C ILE A 164 -5.88 -8.22 -8.95
N SER A 165 -5.34 -8.85 -9.99
CA SER A 165 -4.58 -10.09 -9.83
C SER A 165 -3.41 -9.95 -8.85
N ILE A 166 -3.41 -10.77 -7.80
CA ILE A 166 -2.31 -10.84 -6.83
C ILE A 166 -1.12 -11.68 -7.34
N GLY A 167 -1.29 -12.40 -8.45
CA GLY A 167 -0.25 -13.28 -9.01
C GLY A 167 1.06 -12.54 -9.29
N ASN A 168 0.97 -11.26 -9.68
CA ASN A 168 2.14 -10.44 -9.92
C ASN A 168 2.92 -10.14 -8.64
N PHE A 169 2.30 -10.17 -7.45
CA PHE A 169 3.02 -10.11 -6.16
C PHE A 169 3.57 -11.48 -5.74
N ILE A 170 2.86 -12.57 -6.04
CA ILE A 170 3.27 -13.92 -5.64
C ILE A 170 4.58 -14.31 -6.31
N THR A 171 4.72 -14.13 -7.62
CA THR A 171 5.92 -14.53 -8.37
C THR A 171 7.22 -13.92 -7.85
N PRO A 172 7.38 -12.58 -7.74
CA PRO A 172 8.58 -11.99 -7.17
C PRO A 172 8.75 -12.33 -5.69
N GLY A 173 7.67 -12.59 -4.95
CA GLY A 173 7.73 -13.01 -3.55
C GLY A 173 8.29 -14.42 -3.39
N LEU A 174 7.89 -15.35 -4.26
CA LEU A 174 8.42 -16.72 -4.27
C LEU A 174 9.90 -16.75 -4.66
N ALA A 175 10.33 -15.87 -5.56
CA ALA A 175 11.76 -15.72 -5.90
C ALA A 175 12.63 -15.29 -4.70
N LEU A 176 12.03 -14.68 -3.67
CA LEU A 176 12.72 -14.37 -2.41
C LEU A 176 12.88 -15.59 -1.50
N CYS A 177 12.10 -16.66 -1.71
CA CYS A 177 12.17 -17.90 -0.93
C CYS A 177 13.32 -18.83 -1.36
N GLU A 178 13.92 -18.57 -2.52
CA GLU A 178 15.01 -19.38 -3.10
C GLU A 178 16.40 -18.89 -2.67
N LYS A 179 16.43 -17.95 -1.71
CA LYS A 179 17.62 -17.27 -1.20
C LYS A 179 18.16 -17.94 0.06
#